data_AF-A0A926Z4I6-F1
#
_entry.id   AF-A0A926Z4I6-F1
#
_cell.length_a   1.000
_cell.length_b   1.000
_cell.length_c   1.000
_cell.angle_alpha   90.00
_cell.angle_beta   90.00
_cell.angle_gamma   90.00
#
_symmetry.space_group_name_H-M   'P 1'
#
loop_
_entity.id
_entity.type
_entity.pdbx_description
1 polymer ?
#
loop_
_entity_poly.entity_id
_entity_poly.type
_entity_poly.pdbx_seq_one_letter_code
_entity_poly.pdbx_strand_id
1 'polypeptide(L)'
;MRINSLDDLDRLESKIGQHLRKFKLGDILHSLHSKREQIEPFIIAELALFAIRYCSPSKKNIQLKKNIRSEQLTYLCKLVGQYLSTDPIALDQTLKDEFIESNPIFLLFRIANKQFPFRVYPYSQFSRPILIYYEIPAALNVNQEIHKSFDIIQEFQNLNGVSIPEFTNFLFVLLSYLKVYSTFSLDDILRQARSNGINIPDDKGISIIMSQLAGDQNKLINLYRKRQTKDRRFKMYDLSPFFELPVVYPCTNRGFNDFGNDIISSPIPDLIAQRNSIGIYYQLFNNFKTKFSTYFGHVFAKYVETVLKNSITSETLIDIDRELDESYKGKKPDYAIIDGSLVILFECKAIKFRKDAKTMATEEEINKTLNDVIDGIQQIDEFTKNCQANLPNLQKFDKYKIFKPVLITFEDFYLINDYFFRDYINKFLKEKGVSCFDWQILSIGELEELQPHLSQGIHLSQVLQDLEQKTFNDVLEDLTAKTQKTYKDSFLYPKQEELYQRLGIPD
;
A
#
# COMPACT_ATOMS: atom_id res chain seq x y z
N MET A 1 21.81 -25.92 1.32
CA MET A 1 22.97 -25.15 1.84
C MET A 1 22.52 -24.62 3.17
N ARG A 2 23.26 -24.89 4.25
CA ARG A 2 22.97 -24.31 5.55
C ARG A 2 23.52 -22.88 5.53
N ILE A 3 22.72 -21.90 5.92
CA ILE A 3 23.10 -20.48 5.90
C ILE A 3 23.14 -20.03 7.36
N ASN A 4 24.34 -19.79 7.88
CA ASN A 4 24.53 -19.41 9.29
C ASN A 4 25.36 -18.11 9.43
N SER A 5 25.57 -17.39 8.33
CA SER A 5 26.41 -16.18 8.32
C SER A 5 26.05 -15.28 7.14
N LEU A 6 26.47 -14.02 7.20
CA LEU A 6 26.37 -13.09 6.07
C LEU A 6 27.15 -13.57 4.84
N ASP A 7 28.29 -14.23 5.05
CA ASP A 7 29.09 -14.78 3.95
C ASP A 7 28.39 -15.94 3.25
N ASP A 8 27.66 -16.77 3.99
CA ASP A 8 26.82 -17.81 3.39
C ASP A 8 25.64 -17.21 2.62
N LEU A 9 25.04 -16.13 3.10
CA LEU A 9 23.99 -15.42 2.37
C LEU A 9 24.53 -14.85 1.04
N ASP A 10 25.72 -14.24 1.06
CA ASP A 10 26.38 -13.72 -0.15
C ASP A 10 26.78 -14.85 -1.12
N ARG A 11 27.21 -16.00 -0.62
CA ARG A 11 27.44 -17.21 -1.44
C ARG A 11 26.15 -17.69 -2.10
N LEU A 12 25.01 -17.64 -1.40
CA LEU A 12 23.72 -17.98 -1.97
C LEU A 12 23.31 -17.00 -3.07
N GLU A 13 23.44 -15.69 -2.84
CA GLU A 13 23.19 -14.66 -3.85
C GLU A 13 24.07 -14.85 -5.09
N SER A 14 25.37 -15.10 -4.88
CA SER A 14 26.32 -15.41 -5.97
C SER A 14 25.89 -16.63 -6.77
N LYS A 15 25.45 -17.70 -6.08
CA LYS A 15 24.93 -18.91 -6.71
C LYS A 15 23.68 -18.63 -7.54
N ILE A 16 22.71 -17.87 -7.01
CA ILE A 16 21.52 -17.43 -7.76
C ILE A 16 21.96 -16.71 -9.04
N GLY A 17 22.88 -15.74 -8.94
CA GLY A 17 23.43 -15.02 -10.08
C GLY A 17 24.12 -15.92 -11.11
N GLN A 18 24.91 -16.91 -10.68
CA GLN A 18 25.54 -17.89 -11.59
C GLN A 18 24.54 -18.71 -12.39
N HIS A 19 23.41 -19.10 -11.78
CA HIS A 19 22.35 -19.79 -12.50
C HIS A 19 21.62 -18.85 -13.47
N LEU A 20 21.33 -17.62 -13.07
CA LEU A 20 20.59 -16.65 -13.88
C LEU A 20 21.35 -16.15 -15.12
N ARG A 21 22.69 -16.05 -15.06
CA ARG A 21 23.53 -15.65 -16.22
C ARG A 21 23.36 -16.54 -17.45
N LYS A 22 22.80 -17.74 -17.30
CA LYS A 22 22.54 -18.70 -18.37
C LYS A 22 21.29 -18.35 -19.20
N PHE A 23 20.47 -17.43 -18.73
CA PHE A 23 19.18 -17.08 -19.32
C PHE A 23 19.14 -15.63 -19.78
N LYS A 24 18.16 -15.32 -20.65
CA LYS A 24 17.81 -13.93 -21.00
C LYS A 24 16.74 -13.41 -20.06
N LEU A 25 16.77 -12.10 -19.81
CA LEU A 25 15.83 -11.46 -18.89
C LEU A 25 14.38 -11.76 -19.25
N GLY A 26 14.01 -11.60 -20.53
CA GLY A 26 12.64 -11.86 -20.98
C GLY A 26 12.19 -13.32 -20.84
N ASP A 27 13.09 -14.30 -20.91
CA ASP A 27 12.75 -15.71 -20.71
C ASP A 27 12.36 -15.98 -19.24
N ILE A 28 13.08 -15.37 -18.29
CA ILE A 28 12.77 -15.46 -16.87
C ILE A 28 11.43 -14.78 -16.57
N LEU A 29 11.22 -13.54 -17.06
CA LEU A 29 9.98 -12.81 -16.82
C LEU A 29 8.76 -13.53 -17.40
N HIS A 30 8.89 -14.08 -18.61
CA HIS A 30 7.83 -14.89 -19.23
C HIS A 30 7.51 -16.14 -18.39
N SER A 31 8.55 -16.85 -17.92
CA SER A 31 8.38 -18.07 -17.12
C SER A 31 7.78 -17.79 -15.75
N LEU A 32 8.11 -16.65 -15.13
CA LEU A 32 7.49 -16.21 -13.88
C LEU A 32 6.01 -15.90 -14.07
N HIS A 33 5.66 -15.18 -15.15
CA HIS A 33 4.27 -14.85 -15.46
C HIS A 33 3.42 -16.10 -15.69
N SER A 34 3.93 -17.08 -16.44
CA SER A 34 3.20 -18.33 -16.74
C SER A 34 2.97 -19.23 -15.52
N LYS A 35 3.72 -19.00 -14.43
CA LYS A 35 3.66 -19.76 -13.18
C LYS A 35 3.25 -18.90 -11.98
N ARG A 36 2.77 -17.68 -12.19
CA ARG A 36 2.52 -16.71 -11.12
C ARG A 36 1.52 -17.18 -10.06
N GLU A 37 0.54 -18.00 -10.45
CA GLU A 37 -0.47 -18.54 -9.52
C GLU A 37 0.11 -19.66 -8.63
N GLN A 38 1.31 -20.15 -8.93
CA GLN A 38 1.99 -21.25 -8.21
C GLN A 38 3.17 -20.75 -7.35
N ILE A 39 3.49 -19.45 -7.42
CA ILE A 39 4.67 -18.87 -6.78
C ILE A 39 4.23 -17.64 -6.00
N GLU A 40 4.67 -17.55 -4.75
CA GLU A 40 4.38 -16.38 -3.92
C GLU A 40 4.86 -15.06 -4.59
N PRO A 41 4.04 -13.99 -4.60
CA PRO A 41 4.37 -12.74 -5.28
C PRO A 41 5.72 -12.13 -4.87
N PHE A 42 6.08 -12.20 -3.58
CA PHE A 42 7.35 -11.67 -3.10
C PHE A 42 8.57 -12.46 -3.63
N ILE A 43 8.41 -13.77 -3.89
CA ILE A 43 9.45 -14.60 -4.51
C ILE A 43 9.58 -14.23 -5.99
N ILE A 44 8.47 -14.03 -6.70
CA ILE A 44 8.47 -13.57 -8.10
C ILE A 44 9.19 -12.23 -8.21
N ALA A 45 8.86 -11.27 -7.33
CA ALA A 45 9.47 -9.96 -7.33
C ALA A 45 11.00 -10.04 -7.10
N GLU A 46 11.45 -10.78 -6.09
CA GLU A 46 12.88 -10.90 -5.82
C GLU A 46 13.62 -11.66 -6.93
N LEU A 47 13.05 -12.73 -7.48
CA LEU A 47 13.65 -13.46 -8.60
C LEU A 47 13.71 -12.59 -9.87
N ALA A 48 12.70 -11.76 -10.14
CA ALA A 48 12.74 -10.79 -11.22
C ALA A 48 13.83 -9.72 -10.99
N LEU A 49 14.01 -9.24 -9.76
CA LEU A 49 15.08 -8.31 -9.40
C LEU A 49 16.47 -8.93 -9.60
N PHE A 50 16.67 -10.17 -9.17
CA PHE A 50 17.91 -10.90 -9.45
C PHE A 50 18.12 -11.10 -10.96
N ALA A 51 17.07 -11.42 -11.71
CA ALA A 51 17.15 -11.56 -13.17
C ALA A 51 17.57 -10.24 -13.83
N ILE A 52 17.00 -9.12 -13.40
CA ILE A 52 17.41 -7.78 -13.85
C ILE A 52 18.89 -7.55 -13.55
N ARG A 53 19.41 -7.99 -12.39
CA ARG A 53 20.81 -7.78 -12.02
C ARG A 53 21.80 -8.68 -12.77
N TYR A 54 21.39 -9.89 -13.16
CA TYR A 54 22.33 -10.93 -13.59
C TYR A 54 22.10 -11.50 -14.99
N CYS A 55 20.89 -11.43 -15.55
CA CYS A 55 20.62 -11.87 -16.92
C CYS A 55 21.06 -10.80 -17.92
N SER A 56 21.44 -11.22 -19.13
CA SER A 56 21.53 -10.25 -20.24
C SER A 56 20.12 -9.87 -20.71
N PRO A 57 19.90 -8.64 -21.21
CA PRO A 57 18.65 -8.30 -21.86
C PRO A 57 18.38 -9.21 -23.07
N SER A 58 17.09 -9.38 -23.39
CA SER A 58 16.65 -10.13 -24.55
C SER A 58 16.87 -9.37 -25.87
N LYS A 59 16.88 -10.09 -26.99
CA LYS A 59 16.92 -9.48 -28.33
C LYS A 59 15.50 -9.11 -28.78
N LYS A 60 15.40 -7.93 -29.42
CA LYS A 60 14.18 -7.27 -29.92
C LYS A 60 13.21 -8.17 -30.72
N ASN A 61 13.73 -9.04 -31.58
CA ASN A 61 12.92 -9.79 -32.56
C ASN A 61 12.57 -11.22 -32.11
N ILE A 62 12.89 -11.59 -30.87
CA ILE A 62 12.56 -12.92 -30.36
C ILE A 62 11.25 -12.77 -29.61
N GLN A 63 10.19 -13.43 -30.09
CA GLN A 63 9.00 -13.66 -29.27
C GLN A 63 9.48 -14.28 -27.94
N LEU A 64 9.32 -13.53 -26.85
CA LEU A 64 9.71 -13.93 -25.50
C LEU A 64 8.77 -15.02 -24.99
N LYS A 65 8.79 -16.18 -25.66
CA LYS A 65 7.90 -17.32 -25.43
C LYS A 65 8.66 -18.57 -25.02
N LYS A 66 9.98 -18.47 -24.83
CA LYS A 66 10.78 -19.61 -24.41
C LYS A 66 10.71 -19.72 -22.89
N ASN A 67 9.85 -20.61 -22.43
CA ASN A 67 9.86 -21.01 -21.03
C ASN A 67 11.20 -21.66 -20.68
N ILE A 68 11.76 -21.28 -19.53
CA ILE A 68 12.82 -22.06 -18.91
C ILE A 68 12.23 -23.40 -18.46
N ARG A 69 13.05 -24.46 -18.39
CA ARG A 69 12.54 -25.77 -17.95
C ARG A 69 11.95 -25.64 -16.55
N SER A 70 10.79 -26.25 -16.30
CA SER A 70 10.07 -26.12 -15.03
C SER A 70 10.95 -26.43 -13.82
N GLU A 71 11.76 -27.48 -13.89
CA GLU A 71 12.70 -27.86 -12.83
C GLU A 71 13.72 -26.75 -12.51
N GLN A 72 14.18 -26.02 -13.54
CA GLN A 72 15.13 -24.91 -13.37
C GLN A 72 14.46 -23.71 -12.71
N LEU A 73 13.22 -23.40 -13.10
CA LEU A 73 12.44 -22.34 -12.46
C LEU A 73 12.17 -22.67 -11.00
N THR A 74 11.65 -23.87 -10.71
CA THR A 74 11.40 -24.33 -9.33
C THR A 74 12.67 -24.30 -8.50
N TYR A 75 13.81 -24.69 -9.07
CA TYR A 75 15.10 -24.59 -8.39
C TYR A 75 15.49 -23.15 -8.05
N LEU A 76 15.35 -22.22 -8.99
CA LEU A 76 15.61 -20.79 -8.76
C LEU A 76 14.66 -20.21 -7.69
N CYS A 77 13.36 -20.51 -7.77
CA CYS A 77 12.37 -20.10 -6.76
C CYS A 77 12.73 -20.63 -5.38
N LYS A 78 13.21 -21.89 -5.28
CA LYS A 78 13.68 -22.46 -4.01
C LYS A 78 14.90 -21.72 -3.45
N LEU A 79 15.87 -21.38 -4.30
CA LEU A 79 17.05 -20.61 -3.86
C LEU A 79 16.66 -19.21 -3.39
N VAL A 80 15.76 -18.52 -4.10
CA VAL A 80 15.27 -17.19 -3.71
C VAL A 80 14.42 -17.26 -2.45
N GLY A 81 13.54 -18.26 -2.31
CA GLY A 81 12.77 -18.49 -1.09
C GLY A 81 13.69 -18.74 0.12
N GLN A 82 14.78 -19.50 -0.07
CA GLN A 82 15.81 -19.65 0.95
C GLN A 82 16.45 -18.30 1.29
N TYR A 83 16.85 -17.51 0.30
CA TYR A 83 17.44 -16.18 0.52
C TYR A 83 16.51 -15.27 1.34
N LEU A 84 15.22 -15.25 1.03
CA LEU A 84 14.22 -14.38 1.68
C LEU A 84 13.78 -14.86 3.06
N SER A 85 14.01 -16.14 3.40
CA SER A 85 13.62 -16.72 4.70
C SER A 85 14.78 -16.79 5.70
N THR A 86 15.97 -16.32 5.30
CA THR A 86 17.22 -16.50 6.05
C THR A 86 17.66 -15.15 6.60
N ASP A 87 17.13 -14.73 7.75
CA ASP A 87 17.55 -13.48 8.39
C ASP A 87 18.96 -13.64 9.01
N PRO A 88 19.97 -12.87 8.57
CA PRO A 88 21.32 -12.94 9.11
C PRO A 88 21.43 -12.67 10.61
N ILE A 89 20.59 -11.81 11.18
CA ILE A 89 20.61 -11.45 12.61
C ILE A 89 20.21 -12.66 13.47
N ALA A 90 19.30 -13.51 12.97
CA ALA A 90 18.90 -14.71 13.70
C ALA A 90 19.92 -15.85 13.59
N LEU A 91 20.86 -15.76 12.63
CA LEU A 91 21.66 -16.89 12.18
C LEU A 91 23.16 -16.73 12.41
N ASP A 92 23.67 -15.50 12.40
CA ASP A 92 25.04 -15.17 12.76
C ASP A 92 25.13 -15.00 14.29
N GLN A 93 25.96 -15.81 14.96
CA GLN A 93 26.00 -15.83 16.42
C GLN A 93 26.46 -14.48 17.01
N THR A 94 27.37 -13.78 16.35
CA THR A 94 27.83 -12.46 16.82
C THR A 94 26.73 -11.42 16.68
N LEU A 95 26.06 -11.39 15.53
CA LEU A 95 24.90 -10.49 15.34
C LEU A 95 23.76 -10.85 16.28
N LYS A 96 23.52 -12.14 16.49
CA LYS A 96 22.52 -12.60 17.43
C LYS A 96 22.86 -12.07 18.81
N ASP A 97 24.09 -12.23 19.28
CA ASP A 97 24.52 -11.74 20.60
C ASP A 97 24.40 -10.21 20.72
N GLU A 98 24.73 -9.45 19.66
CA GLU A 98 24.51 -7.99 19.59
C GLU A 98 23.02 -7.60 19.63
N PHE A 99 22.14 -8.44 19.09
CA PHE A 99 20.70 -8.19 18.98
C PHE A 99 19.84 -9.02 19.95
N ILE A 100 20.46 -9.74 20.91
CA ILE A 100 19.75 -10.56 21.91
C ILE A 100 18.76 -9.71 22.72
N GLU A 101 19.11 -8.43 22.95
CA GLU A 101 18.27 -7.47 23.67
C GLU A 101 17.26 -6.73 22.78
N SER A 102 17.36 -6.89 21.46
CA SER A 102 16.42 -6.23 20.53
C SER A 102 15.04 -6.87 20.58
N ASN A 103 13.99 -6.05 20.51
CA ASN A 103 12.63 -6.56 20.51
C ASN A 103 12.41 -7.44 19.27
N PRO A 104 12.09 -8.75 19.41
CA PRO A 104 11.93 -9.67 18.29
C PRO A 104 10.85 -9.25 17.30
N ILE A 105 9.93 -8.36 17.71
CA ILE A 105 8.93 -7.81 16.79
C ILE A 105 9.54 -7.06 15.61
N PHE A 106 10.71 -6.44 15.78
CA PHE A 106 11.36 -5.68 14.70
C PHE A 106 11.88 -6.60 13.59
N LEU A 107 12.29 -7.82 13.94
CA LEU A 107 12.60 -8.86 12.97
C LEU A 107 11.37 -9.24 12.15
N LEU A 108 10.27 -9.56 12.83
CA LEU A 108 9.01 -9.91 12.17
C LEU A 108 8.50 -8.77 11.29
N PHE A 109 8.66 -7.53 11.76
CA PHE A 109 8.28 -6.32 11.03
C PHE A 109 9.06 -6.17 9.70
N ARG A 110 10.38 -6.39 9.69
CA ARG A 110 11.16 -6.39 8.42
C ARG A 110 10.68 -7.46 7.45
N ILE A 111 10.44 -8.67 7.96
CA ILE A 111 9.97 -9.79 7.16
C ILE A 111 8.60 -9.46 6.54
N ALA A 112 7.66 -8.96 7.35
CA ALA A 112 6.33 -8.54 6.89
C ALA A 112 6.42 -7.46 5.81
N ASN A 113 7.22 -6.40 6.05
CA ASN A 113 7.40 -5.32 5.07
C ASN A 113 8.10 -5.75 3.78
N LYS A 114 8.91 -6.83 3.82
CA LYS A 114 9.54 -7.38 2.63
C LYS A 114 8.61 -8.28 1.82
N GLN A 115 7.59 -8.88 2.44
CA GLN A 115 6.76 -9.90 1.80
C GLN A 115 5.33 -9.42 1.49
N PHE A 116 4.67 -8.80 2.47
CA PHE A 116 3.23 -8.52 2.40
C PHE A 116 2.85 -7.47 1.35
N PRO A 117 3.64 -6.39 1.10
CA PRO A 117 3.27 -5.39 0.09
C PRO A 117 3.12 -5.92 -1.34
N PHE A 118 3.60 -7.13 -1.65
CA PHE A 118 3.43 -7.74 -2.97
C PHE A 118 2.07 -8.44 -3.15
N ARG A 119 1.32 -8.66 -2.07
CA ARG A 119 -0.04 -9.21 -2.10
C ARG A 119 -1.02 -8.05 -2.23
N VAL A 120 -1.06 -7.44 -3.41
CA VAL A 120 -1.96 -6.32 -3.69
C VAL A 120 -3.33 -6.88 -4.04
N TYR A 121 -4.34 -6.55 -3.24
CA TYR A 121 -5.73 -6.78 -3.59
C TYR A 121 -6.18 -5.65 -4.54
N PRO A 122 -6.58 -5.94 -5.80
CA PRO A 122 -6.90 -4.89 -6.78
C PRO A 122 -8.19 -4.13 -6.49
N TYR A 123 -9.07 -4.68 -5.66
CA TYR A 123 -10.26 -4.00 -5.19
C TYR A 123 -9.90 -2.66 -4.54
N SER A 124 -10.76 -1.65 -4.70
CA SER A 124 -10.57 -0.25 -4.33
C SER A 124 -9.44 0.50 -5.06
N GLN A 125 -8.41 -0.18 -5.59
CA GLN A 125 -7.21 0.45 -6.13
C GLN A 125 -7.47 1.31 -7.39
N PHE A 126 -8.66 1.21 -8.00
CA PHE A 126 -9.07 2.02 -9.15
C PHE A 126 -10.24 2.96 -8.85
N SER A 127 -11.06 2.68 -7.83
CA SER A 127 -12.16 3.55 -7.40
C SER A 127 -11.70 4.56 -6.33
N ARG A 128 -10.93 4.12 -5.32
CA ARG A 128 -10.36 4.99 -4.27
C ARG A 128 -9.59 6.17 -4.85
N PRO A 129 -8.72 6.03 -5.88
CA PRO A 129 -7.95 7.16 -6.40
C PRO A 129 -8.82 8.24 -7.04
N ILE A 130 -9.94 7.85 -7.63
CA ILE A 130 -10.90 8.80 -8.20
C ILE A 130 -11.58 9.59 -7.09
N LEU A 131 -11.98 8.93 -6.00
CA LEU A 131 -12.56 9.62 -4.86
C LEU A 131 -11.54 10.54 -4.17
N ILE A 132 -10.38 10.00 -3.81
CA ILE A 132 -9.44 10.69 -2.93
C ILE A 132 -8.60 11.74 -3.65
N TYR A 133 -8.26 11.57 -4.94
CA TYR A 133 -7.42 12.54 -5.65
C TYR A 133 -8.21 13.44 -6.61
N TYR A 134 -9.46 13.09 -6.95
CA TYR A 134 -10.25 13.86 -7.91
C TYR A 134 -11.57 14.38 -7.33
N GLU A 135 -12.52 13.52 -6.95
CA GLU A 135 -13.87 13.95 -6.54
C GLU A 135 -13.86 14.75 -5.22
N ILE A 136 -13.20 14.26 -4.18
CA ILE A 136 -13.10 14.96 -2.90
C ILE A 136 -12.34 16.29 -3.05
N PRO A 137 -11.14 16.32 -3.67
CA PRO A 137 -10.46 17.58 -3.96
C PRO A 137 -11.31 18.54 -4.78
N ALA A 138 -12.05 18.08 -5.79
CA ALA A 138 -12.95 18.93 -6.57
C ALA A 138 -14.07 19.53 -5.71
N ALA A 139 -14.68 18.75 -4.80
CA ALA A 139 -15.73 19.22 -3.91
C ALA A 139 -15.22 20.22 -2.87
N LEU A 140 -14.07 19.94 -2.24
CA LEU A 140 -13.36 20.89 -1.38
C LEU A 140 -13.00 22.16 -2.17
N ASN A 141 -12.70 21.99 -3.47
CA ASN A 141 -12.41 23.08 -4.38
C ASN A 141 -13.65 23.93 -4.77
N VAL A 142 -14.87 23.49 -4.50
CA VAL A 142 -16.06 24.35 -4.71
C VAL A 142 -16.39 25.13 -3.44
N ASN A 143 -16.20 24.50 -2.28
CA ASN A 143 -16.69 25.03 -1.00
C ASN A 143 -15.74 26.00 -0.30
N GLN A 144 -14.59 26.35 -0.89
CA GLN A 144 -13.56 27.23 -0.30
C GLN A 144 -13.00 26.76 1.05
N GLU A 145 -13.30 25.54 1.50
CA GLU A 145 -12.99 25.07 2.86
C GLU A 145 -11.47 25.00 3.14
N ILE A 146 -10.61 24.77 2.13
CA ILE A 146 -9.16 24.46 2.34
C ILE A 146 -8.22 25.12 1.29
N HIS A 147 -8.79 25.87 0.36
CA HIS A 147 -8.23 26.23 -0.96
C HIS A 147 -6.86 26.89 -1.10
N LYS A 148 -6.23 27.33 -0.02
CA LYS A 148 -5.09 28.25 -0.17
C LYS A 148 -3.72 27.57 -0.16
N SER A 149 -3.63 26.25 0.07
CA SER A 149 -2.33 25.59 0.28
C SER A 149 -1.86 24.68 -0.86
N PHE A 150 -2.75 23.98 -1.57
CA PHE A 150 -2.37 22.99 -2.58
C PHE A 150 -3.55 22.58 -3.50
N ASP A 151 -3.31 22.37 -4.79
CA ASP A 151 -4.29 21.84 -5.76
C ASP A 151 -3.82 20.49 -6.31
N ILE A 152 -4.36 19.39 -5.76
CA ILE A 152 -3.97 18.03 -6.20
C ILE A 152 -4.23 17.81 -7.69
N ILE A 153 -5.36 18.31 -8.22
CA ILE A 153 -5.79 18.02 -9.60
C ILE A 153 -4.83 18.69 -10.57
N GLN A 154 -4.57 19.98 -10.38
CA GLN A 154 -3.68 20.75 -11.24
C GLN A 154 -2.23 20.28 -11.11
N GLU A 155 -1.74 20.05 -9.89
CA GLU A 155 -0.35 19.63 -9.68
C GLU A 155 -0.08 18.21 -10.22
N PHE A 156 -1.07 17.31 -10.09
CA PHE A 156 -0.97 16.00 -10.73
C PHE A 156 -0.91 16.11 -12.26
N GLN A 157 -1.78 16.94 -12.85
CA GLN A 157 -1.79 17.13 -14.30
C GLN A 157 -0.50 17.76 -14.82
N ASN A 158 0.08 18.72 -14.08
CA ASN A 158 1.37 19.33 -14.40
C ASN A 158 2.51 18.29 -14.42
N LEU A 159 2.52 17.38 -13.45
CA LEU A 159 3.55 16.33 -13.36
C LEU A 159 3.38 15.23 -14.40
N ASN A 160 2.15 14.86 -14.73
CA ASN A 160 1.84 13.66 -15.53
C ASN A 160 1.43 13.96 -16.97
N GLY A 161 1.12 15.22 -17.30
CA GLY A 161 0.60 15.60 -18.61
C GLY A 161 -0.80 15.07 -18.91
N VAL A 162 -1.43 14.38 -17.96
CA VAL A 162 -2.77 13.79 -18.04
C VAL A 162 -3.52 14.01 -16.73
N SER A 163 -4.84 14.01 -16.78
CA SER A 163 -5.68 14.06 -15.59
C SER A 163 -5.63 12.76 -14.78
N ILE A 164 -6.10 12.81 -13.54
CA ILE A 164 -6.19 11.63 -12.67
C ILE A 164 -7.11 10.54 -13.28
N PRO A 165 -8.32 10.87 -13.78
CA PRO A 165 -9.15 9.87 -14.47
C PRO A 165 -8.46 9.22 -15.67
N GLU A 166 -7.78 10.01 -16.52
CA GLU A 166 -7.02 9.52 -17.67
C GLU A 166 -5.88 8.57 -17.27
N PHE A 167 -5.15 8.92 -16.21
CA PHE A 167 -4.12 8.07 -15.62
C PHE A 167 -4.72 6.75 -15.14
N THR A 168 -5.75 6.81 -14.30
CA THR A 168 -6.43 5.63 -13.76
C THR A 168 -7.00 4.72 -14.86
N ASN A 169 -7.64 5.29 -15.88
CA ASN A 169 -8.16 4.54 -17.02
C ASN A 169 -7.07 3.78 -17.76
N PHE A 170 -5.95 4.45 -18.08
CA PHE A 170 -4.84 3.81 -18.76
C PHE A 170 -4.19 2.70 -17.91
N LEU A 171 -3.99 2.93 -16.61
CA LEU A 171 -3.43 1.92 -15.71
C LEU A 171 -4.35 0.69 -15.57
N PHE A 172 -5.67 0.88 -15.60
CA PHE A 172 -6.62 -0.23 -15.58
C PHE A 172 -6.50 -1.08 -16.83
N VAL A 173 -6.52 -0.46 -18.02
CA VAL A 173 -6.33 -1.15 -19.30
C VAL A 173 -4.98 -1.88 -19.29
N LEU A 174 -3.90 -1.21 -18.89
CA LEU A 174 -2.57 -1.81 -18.82
C LEU A 174 -2.53 -3.03 -17.89
N LEU A 175 -3.16 -2.96 -16.72
CA LEU A 175 -3.28 -4.09 -15.79
C LEU A 175 -4.00 -5.28 -16.44
N SER A 176 -5.15 -5.05 -17.10
CA SER A 176 -5.91 -6.10 -17.77
C SER A 176 -5.07 -6.86 -18.79
N TYR A 177 -4.26 -6.15 -19.59
CA TYR A 177 -3.35 -6.78 -20.55
C TYR A 177 -2.20 -7.52 -19.87
N LEU A 178 -1.57 -6.94 -18.85
CA LEU A 178 -0.46 -7.57 -18.12
C LEU A 178 -0.89 -8.83 -17.35
N LYS A 179 -2.16 -8.92 -16.94
CA LYS A 179 -2.72 -10.15 -16.35
C LYS A 179 -2.87 -11.27 -17.37
N VAL A 180 -3.21 -10.96 -18.62
CA VAL A 180 -3.41 -11.98 -19.66
C VAL A 180 -2.09 -12.36 -20.33
N TYR A 181 -1.27 -11.38 -20.66
CA TYR A 181 -0.08 -11.56 -21.49
C TYR A 181 1.20 -11.29 -20.70
N SER A 182 2.20 -12.15 -20.86
CA SER A 182 3.49 -12.00 -20.19
C SER A 182 4.31 -10.83 -20.74
N THR A 183 4.23 -10.66 -22.06
CA THR A 183 5.07 -9.76 -22.86
C THR A 183 4.30 -9.36 -24.12
N PHE A 184 4.34 -8.08 -24.48
CA PHE A 184 3.71 -7.51 -25.67
C PHE A 184 4.30 -6.14 -25.98
N SER A 185 4.05 -5.63 -27.19
CA SER A 185 4.37 -4.24 -27.50
C SER A 185 3.28 -3.31 -26.95
N LEU A 186 3.67 -2.11 -26.52
CA LEU A 186 2.71 -1.12 -26.05
C LEU A 186 1.73 -0.73 -27.18
N ASP A 187 2.23 -0.58 -28.40
CA ASP A 187 1.45 -0.20 -29.58
C ASP A 187 0.35 -1.22 -29.90
N ASP A 188 0.59 -2.52 -29.69
CA ASP A 188 -0.46 -3.53 -29.86
C ASP A 188 -1.62 -3.30 -28.88
N ILE A 189 -1.34 -2.93 -27.63
CA ILE A 189 -2.39 -2.55 -26.66
C ILE A 189 -3.13 -1.32 -27.14
N LEU A 190 -2.40 -0.27 -27.55
CA LEU A 190 -3.01 1.01 -27.90
C LEU A 190 -3.91 0.86 -29.12
N ARG A 191 -3.45 0.13 -30.14
CA ARG A 191 -4.24 -0.19 -31.33
C ARG A 191 -5.47 -1.02 -30.98
N GLN A 192 -5.32 -2.08 -30.18
CA GLN A 192 -6.45 -2.93 -29.80
C GLN A 192 -7.46 -2.21 -28.91
N ALA A 193 -7.00 -1.42 -27.95
CA ALA A 193 -7.87 -0.61 -27.09
C ALA A 193 -8.67 0.41 -27.94
N ARG A 194 -7.98 1.18 -28.79
CA ARG A 194 -8.62 2.19 -29.66
C ARG A 194 -9.56 1.56 -30.67
N SER A 195 -9.22 0.40 -31.26
CA SER A 195 -10.12 -0.31 -32.18
C SER A 195 -11.40 -0.79 -31.52
N ASN A 196 -11.35 -1.07 -30.22
CA ASN A 196 -12.50 -1.45 -29.41
C ASN A 196 -13.26 -0.24 -28.85
N GLY A 197 -12.93 0.98 -29.28
CA GLY A 197 -13.57 2.21 -28.80
C GLY A 197 -13.16 2.59 -27.37
N ILE A 198 -12.11 1.97 -26.81
CA ILE A 198 -11.71 2.23 -25.43
C ILE A 198 -11.09 3.62 -25.33
N ASN A 199 -11.65 4.46 -24.45
CA ASN A 199 -11.18 5.81 -24.22
C ASN A 199 -9.92 5.82 -23.32
N ILE A 200 -8.77 6.02 -23.96
CA ILE A 200 -7.45 6.15 -23.31
C ILE A 200 -6.77 7.45 -23.77
N PRO A 201 -5.76 7.95 -23.02
CA PRO A 201 -5.06 9.18 -23.39
C PRO A 201 -4.37 9.10 -24.76
N ASP A 202 -3.94 10.24 -25.27
CA ASP A 202 -3.14 10.30 -26.49
C ASP A 202 -1.74 9.68 -26.28
N ASP A 203 -1.02 9.45 -27.39
CA ASP A 203 0.30 8.82 -27.35
C ASP A 203 1.31 9.62 -26.51
N LYS A 204 1.19 10.95 -26.50
CA LYS A 204 2.05 11.83 -25.71
C LYS A 204 1.81 11.62 -24.21
N GLY A 205 0.56 11.62 -23.78
CA GLY A 205 0.15 11.37 -22.40
C GLY A 205 0.58 9.97 -21.95
N ILE A 206 0.31 8.95 -22.76
CA ILE A 206 0.74 7.57 -22.47
C ILE A 206 2.27 7.46 -22.37
N SER A 207 3.01 8.13 -23.25
CA SER A 207 4.48 8.16 -23.17
C SER A 207 4.97 8.76 -21.85
N ILE A 208 4.34 9.83 -21.37
CA ILE A 208 4.68 10.44 -20.07
C ILE A 208 4.38 9.45 -18.94
N ILE A 209 3.20 8.83 -18.94
CA ILE A 209 2.81 7.83 -17.94
C ILE A 209 3.82 6.67 -17.92
N MET A 210 4.11 6.08 -19.08
CA MET A 210 5.05 4.97 -19.20
C MET A 210 6.47 5.34 -18.80
N SER A 211 6.89 6.60 -18.96
CA SER A 211 8.18 7.09 -18.46
C SER A 211 8.32 7.05 -16.94
N GLN A 212 7.18 7.03 -16.24
CA GLN A 212 7.13 6.97 -14.78
C GLN A 212 6.79 5.58 -14.24
N LEU A 213 6.21 4.71 -15.06
CA LEU A 213 5.84 3.34 -14.66
C LEU A 213 6.88 2.29 -15.08
N ALA A 214 7.67 2.57 -16.11
CA ALA A 214 8.53 1.59 -16.73
C ALA A 214 10.01 1.92 -16.58
N GLY A 215 10.82 0.86 -16.50
CA GLY A 215 12.27 0.96 -16.55
C GLY A 215 12.90 -0.14 -17.37
N ASP A 216 13.99 0.20 -18.05
CA ASP A 216 14.92 -0.79 -18.58
C ASP A 216 15.79 -1.36 -17.44
N GLN A 217 16.65 -2.32 -17.80
CA GLN A 217 17.57 -2.93 -16.85
C GLN A 217 18.43 -1.90 -16.10
N ASN A 218 18.94 -0.87 -16.81
CA ASN A 218 19.81 0.14 -16.21
C ASN A 218 19.07 1.03 -15.21
N LYS A 219 17.89 1.54 -15.59
CA LYS A 219 17.07 2.39 -14.73
C LYS A 219 16.65 1.65 -13.46
N LEU A 220 16.25 0.39 -13.58
CA LEU A 220 15.87 -0.45 -12.44
C LEU A 220 17.05 -0.75 -11.51
N ILE A 221 18.23 -1.10 -12.05
CA ILE A 221 19.45 -1.30 -11.25
C ILE A 221 19.86 -0.02 -10.54
N ASN A 222 19.83 1.12 -11.23
CA ASN A 222 20.19 2.41 -10.65
C ASN A 222 19.24 2.82 -9.52
N LEU A 223 17.94 2.62 -9.72
CA LEU A 223 16.93 2.88 -8.68
C LEU A 223 17.12 1.96 -7.47
N TYR A 224 17.35 0.67 -7.70
CA TYR A 224 17.65 -0.29 -6.64
C TYR A 224 18.89 0.13 -5.85
N ARG A 225 20.02 0.41 -6.53
CA ARG A 225 21.28 0.88 -5.90
C ARG A 225 21.09 2.15 -5.06
N LYS A 226 20.35 3.13 -5.57
CA LYS A 226 20.03 4.37 -4.84
C LYS A 226 19.27 4.10 -3.53
N ARG A 227 18.51 3.01 -3.48
CA ARG A 227 17.63 2.63 -2.37
C ARG A 227 18.17 1.54 -1.47
N GLN A 228 19.35 0.98 -1.74
CA GLN A 228 19.89 -0.04 -0.87
C GLN A 228 20.17 0.51 0.54
N THR A 229 20.07 -0.35 1.53
CA THR A 229 20.65 -0.08 2.84
C THR A 229 22.18 -0.05 2.72
N LYS A 230 22.81 0.82 3.51
CA LYS A 230 24.29 0.86 3.61
C LYS A 230 24.81 -0.26 4.50
N ASP A 231 23.97 -0.77 5.39
CA ASP A 231 24.33 -1.81 6.33
C ASP A 231 24.08 -3.20 5.71
N ARG A 232 25.17 -3.94 5.50
CA ARG A 232 25.17 -5.27 4.86
C ARG A 232 24.22 -6.25 5.56
N ARG A 233 23.98 -6.10 6.87
CA ARG A 233 23.09 -6.97 7.66
C ARG A 233 21.65 -6.97 7.14
N PHE A 234 21.20 -5.86 6.57
CA PHE A 234 19.82 -5.66 6.15
C PHE A 234 19.63 -5.69 4.62
N LYS A 235 20.67 -6.03 3.85
CA LYS A 235 20.65 -5.96 2.37
C LYS A 235 19.51 -6.77 1.74
N MET A 236 19.15 -7.92 2.32
CA MET A 236 18.02 -8.73 1.83
C MET A 236 16.66 -8.01 1.92
N TYR A 237 16.56 -7.03 2.83
CA TYR A 237 15.38 -6.21 3.06
C TYR A 237 15.34 -4.94 2.23
N ASP A 238 16.27 -4.77 1.28
CA ASP A 238 16.25 -3.64 0.35
C ASP A 238 14.88 -3.52 -0.35
N LEU A 239 14.40 -2.27 -0.45
CA LEU A 239 13.13 -1.97 -1.11
C LEU A 239 13.21 -2.31 -2.60
N SER A 240 12.21 -3.04 -3.08
CA SER A 240 12.10 -3.38 -4.48
C SER A 240 11.84 -2.14 -5.35
N PRO A 241 12.52 -1.99 -6.51
CA PRO A 241 12.22 -0.90 -7.43
C PRO A 241 10.83 -1.02 -8.06
N PHE A 242 10.19 -2.19 -8.03
CA PHE A 242 8.89 -2.43 -8.67
C PHE A 242 7.71 -1.68 -8.04
N PHE A 243 7.83 -1.21 -6.79
CA PHE A 243 6.81 -0.35 -6.19
C PHE A 243 6.72 1.04 -6.87
N GLU A 244 7.78 1.47 -7.56
CA GLU A 244 7.78 2.70 -8.36
C GLU A 244 7.70 2.38 -9.86
N LEU A 245 8.46 1.40 -10.31
CA LEU A 245 8.58 1.00 -11.72
C LEU A 245 8.08 -0.45 -11.91
N PRO A 246 6.77 -0.70 -11.84
CA PRO A 246 6.20 -2.05 -11.95
C PRO A 246 6.32 -2.67 -13.36
N VAL A 247 6.66 -1.87 -14.38
CA VAL A 247 6.84 -2.32 -15.76
C VAL A 247 8.33 -2.38 -16.11
N VAL A 248 8.71 -3.44 -16.81
CA VAL A 248 10.09 -3.71 -17.25
C VAL A 248 10.14 -3.72 -18.77
N TYR A 249 11.12 -3.02 -19.34
CA TYR A 249 11.56 -3.22 -20.72
C TYR A 249 12.66 -4.29 -20.74
N PRO A 250 12.39 -5.54 -21.18
CA PRO A 250 13.33 -6.65 -21.02
C PRO A 250 14.36 -6.76 -22.16
N CYS A 251 14.27 -5.93 -23.20
CA CYS A 251 15.10 -6.00 -24.40
C CYS A 251 16.16 -4.88 -24.47
N THR A 252 17.26 -5.12 -25.18
CA THR A 252 18.33 -4.13 -25.39
C THR A 252 17.84 -2.89 -26.16
N ASN A 253 18.33 -1.70 -25.78
CA ASN A 253 18.25 -0.43 -26.52
C ASN A 253 16.85 0.11 -26.83
N ARG A 254 15.90 -0.09 -25.91
CA ARG A 254 14.54 0.42 -26.04
C ARG A 254 14.06 0.97 -24.70
N GLY A 255 14.40 2.23 -24.49
CA GLY A 255 13.78 3.09 -23.50
C GLY A 255 13.50 4.40 -24.21
N PHE A 256 12.22 4.72 -24.39
CA PHE A 256 11.71 6.04 -24.75
C PHE A 256 12.02 6.58 -26.17
N ASN A 257 12.88 5.92 -26.95
CA ASN A 257 13.29 6.40 -28.28
C ASN A 257 12.40 5.89 -29.44
N ASP A 258 11.58 4.86 -29.24
CA ASP A 258 10.72 4.23 -30.26
C ASP A 258 9.38 3.83 -29.62
N PHE A 259 8.60 4.86 -29.25
CA PHE A 259 7.35 4.72 -28.51
C PHE A 259 6.41 3.71 -29.17
N GLY A 260 5.78 2.87 -28.37
CA GLY A 260 4.83 1.86 -28.83
C GLY A 260 5.48 0.54 -29.24
N ASN A 261 6.62 0.55 -29.92
CA ASN A 261 7.23 -0.70 -30.38
C ASN A 261 7.95 -1.48 -29.27
N ASP A 262 8.17 -0.86 -28.12
CA ASP A 262 8.89 -1.46 -26.98
C ASP A 262 8.12 -2.65 -26.39
N ILE A 263 8.83 -3.77 -26.21
CA ILE A 263 8.26 -4.93 -25.52
C ILE A 263 8.27 -4.61 -24.03
N ILE A 264 7.13 -4.78 -23.38
CA ILE A 264 6.99 -4.61 -21.94
C ILE A 264 6.61 -5.91 -21.24
N SER A 265 6.91 -5.98 -19.95
CA SER A 265 6.52 -7.06 -19.05
C SER A 265 6.31 -6.50 -17.66
N SER A 266 5.48 -7.15 -16.84
CA SER A 266 5.38 -6.84 -15.41
C SER A 266 5.50 -8.13 -14.61
N PRO A 267 6.53 -8.26 -13.76
CA PRO A 267 6.69 -9.44 -12.92
C PRO A 267 5.51 -9.64 -11.97
N ILE A 268 4.99 -8.54 -11.40
CA ILE A 268 3.84 -8.51 -10.50
C ILE A 268 2.84 -7.49 -11.06
N PRO A 269 1.91 -7.89 -11.95
CA PRO A 269 0.95 -6.98 -12.55
C PRO A 269 0.16 -6.17 -11.53
N ASP A 270 -0.19 -6.74 -10.36
CA ASP A 270 -0.99 -6.04 -9.35
C ASP A 270 -0.30 -4.80 -8.75
N LEU A 271 1.02 -4.67 -8.88
CA LEU A 271 1.72 -3.43 -8.50
C LEU A 271 1.31 -2.23 -9.36
N ILE A 272 0.70 -2.44 -10.54
CA ILE A 272 0.07 -1.38 -11.34
C ILE A 272 -1.13 -0.78 -10.58
N ALA A 273 -1.93 -1.62 -9.93
CA ALA A 273 -3.06 -1.18 -9.12
C ALA A 273 -2.57 -0.38 -7.91
N GLN A 274 -1.56 -0.87 -7.21
CA GLN A 274 -0.93 -0.13 -6.10
C GLN A 274 -0.34 1.21 -6.55
N ARG A 275 0.26 1.26 -7.75
CA ARG A 275 0.80 2.49 -8.33
C ARG A 275 -0.25 3.54 -8.66
N ASN A 276 -1.48 3.10 -8.99
CA ASN A 276 -2.64 3.96 -9.20
C ASN A 276 -3.20 4.55 -7.89
N SER A 277 -2.93 3.91 -6.75
CA SER A 277 -3.47 4.31 -5.46
C SER A 277 -2.40 4.94 -4.57
N ILE A 278 -1.76 4.16 -3.71
CA ILE A 278 -0.69 4.61 -2.81
C ILE A 278 0.48 5.21 -3.59
N GLY A 279 0.74 4.74 -4.82
CA GLY A 279 1.78 5.30 -5.68
C GLY A 279 1.58 6.77 -6.05
N ILE A 280 0.33 7.23 -6.23
CA ILE A 280 0.02 8.65 -6.48
C ILE A 280 0.38 9.50 -5.26
N TYR A 281 0.02 9.05 -4.06
CA TYR A 281 0.40 9.71 -2.81
C TYR A 281 1.92 9.85 -2.70
N TYR A 282 2.68 8.79 -2.96
CA TYR A 282 4.15 8.86 -2.93
C TYR A 282 4.71 9.82 -3.98
N GLN A 283 4.16 9.83 -5.18
CA GLN A 283 4.57 10.74 -6.24
C GLN A 283 4.36 12.21 -5.81
N LEU A 284 3.17 12.57 -5.34
CA LEU A 284 2.85 13.93 -4.91
C LEU A 284 3.65 14.32 -3.67
N PHE A 285 3.73 13.44 -2.66
CA PHE A 285 4.54 13.69 -1.47
C PHE A 285 6.01 13.91 -1.79
N ASN A 286 6.57 13.14 -2.73
CA ASN A 286 7.99 13.26 -3.07
C ASN A 286 8.30 14.58 -3.80
N ASN A 287 7.36 15.13 -4.56
CA ASN A 287 7.52 16.40 -5.27
C ASN A 287 7.19 17.62 -4.40
N PHE A 288 6.17 17.53 -3.55
CA PHE A 288 5.60 18.70 -2.87
C PHE A 288 5.71 18.68 -1.33
N LYS A 289 6.15 17.55 -0.75
CA LYS A 289 6.45 17.40 0.69
C LYS A 289 5.29 17.87 1.57
N THR A 290 5.59 18.78 2.50
CA THR A 290 4.66 19.27 3.54
C THR A 290 3.43 19.94 2.98
N LYS A 291 3.54 20.67 1.85
CA LYS A 291 2.39 21.32 1.21
C LYS A 291 1.33 20.29 0.83
N PHE A 292 1.76 19.19 0.20
CA PHE A 292 0.87 18.09 -0.14
C PHE A 292 0.39 17.35 1.10
N SER A 293 1.27 16.96 2.02
CA SER A 293 0.86 16.12 3.16
C SER A 293 -0.14 16.80 4.09
N THR A 294 -0.01 18.12 4.32
CA THR A 294 -0.97 18.88 5.12
C THR A 294 -2.33 18.93 4.44
N TYR A 295 -2.38 19.28 3.15
CA TYR A 295 -3.63 19.29 2.39
C TYR A 295 -4.28 17.90 2.32
N PHE A 296 -3.46 16.88 2.03
CA PHE A 296 -3.94 15.50 1.90
C PHE A 296 -4.47 14.93 3.20
N GLY A 297 -4.00 15.40 4.38
CA GLY A 297 -4.59 15.00 5.66
C GLY A 297 -6.09 15.28 5.72
N HIS A 298 -6.53 16.45 5.27
CA HIS A 298 -7.95 16.80 5.22
C HIS A 298 -8.74 15.99 4.18
N VAL A 299 -8.15 15.79 3.01
CA VAL A 299 -8.73 14.95 1.95
C VAL A 299 -8.92 13.51 2.46
N PHE A 300 -7.93 12.99 3.18
CA PHE A 300 -7.96 11.65 3.74
C PHE A 300 -9.03 11.53 4.83
N ALA A 301 -9.12 12.47 5.77
CA ALA A 301 -10.20 12.51 6.76
C ALA A 301 -11.58 12.51 6.09
N LYS A 302 -11.77 13.36 5.06
CA LYS A 302 -13.03 13.41 4.30
C LYS A 302 -13.35 12.11 3.58
N TYR A 303 -12.33 11.39 3.11
CA TYR A 303 -12.50 10.06 2.53
C TYR A 303 -12.91 9.03 3.58
N VAL A 304 -12.30 9.04 4.77
CA VAL A 304 -12.72 8.21 5.90
C VAL A 304 -14.18 8.48 6.28
N GLU A 305 -14.59 9.75 6.37
CA GLU A 305 -16.00 10.12 6.59
C GLU A 305 -16.92 9.49 5.54
N THR A 306 -16.52 9.49 4.28
CA THR A 306 -17.29 8.89 3.18
C THR A 306 -17.45 7.38 3.39
N VAL A 307 -16.39 6.67 3.77
CA VAL A 307 -16.47 5.24 4.08
C VAL A 307 -17.39 5.02 5.28
N LEU A 308 -17.20 5.75 6.39
CA LEU A 308 -18.00 5.60 7.60
C LEU A 308 -19.49 5.86 7.36
N LYS A 309 -19.86 6.89 6.58
CA LYS A 309 -21.27 7.15 6.20
C LYS A 309 -21.90 6.02 5.41
N ASN A 310 -21.11 5.29 4.62
CA ASN A 310 -21.57 4.12 3.88
C ASN A 310 -21.51 2.83 4.72
N SER A 311 -20.87 2.87 5.90
CA SER A 311 -20.78 1.71 6.81
C SER A 311 -21.91 1.66 7.83
N ILE A 312 -22.41 2.81 8.29
CA ILE A 312 -23.42 2.87 9.36
C ILE A 312 -24.85 2.80 8.81
N THR A 313 -25.77 2.23 9.59
CA THR A 313 -27.19 2.11 9.22
C THR A 313 -28.12 2.77 10.22
N SER A 314 -27.75 2.77 11.49
CA SER A 314 -28.57 3.29 12.59
C SER A 314 -27.78 4.15 13.57
N GLU A 315 -26.45 4.06 13.52
CA GLU A 315 -25.52 4.81 14.34
C GLU A 315 -25.47 6.29 13.92
N THR A 316 -25.00 7.14 14.83
CA THR A 316 -24.80 8.57 14.54
C THR A 316 -23.32 8.85 14.33
N LEU A 317 -22.94 9.28 13.13
CA LEU A 317 -21.63 9.85 12.85
C LEU A 317 -21.62 11.33 13.22
N ILE A 318 -20.59 11.74 13.94
CA ILE A 318 -20.32 13.12 14.34
C ILE A 318 -19.01 13.54 13.67
N ASP A 319 -19.04 14.65 12.93
CA ASP A 319 -17.84 15.39 12.53
C ASP A 319 -17.44 16.29 13.69
N ILE A 320 -16.40 15.89 14.44
CA ILE A 320 -16.05 16.54 15.70
C ILE A 320 -15.56 17.97 15.46
N ASP A 321 -14.84 18.21 14.36
CA ASP A 321 -14.32 19.52 14.03
C ASP A 321 -15.44 20.51 13.68
N ARG A 322 -16.49 20.04 12.99
CA ARG A 322 -17.63 20.89 12.60
C ARG A 322 -18.72 21.01 13.66
N GLU A 323 -18.93 19.96 14.45
CA GLU A 323 -20.07 19.88 15.37
C GLU A 323 -19.73 20.26 16.82
N LEU A 324 -18.45 20.32 17.19
CA LEU A 324 -18.06 20.90 18.48
C LEU A 324 -18.03 22.43 18.42
N ASP A 325 -18.36 23.04 19.55
CA ASP A 325 -18.24 24.48 19.75
C ASP A 325 -16.81 24.96 19.45
N GLU A 326 -16.68 26.02 18.65
CA GLU A 326 -15.40 26.65 18.29
C GLU A 326 -14.61 27.13 19.51
N SER A 327 -15.26 27.32 20.65
CA SER A 327 -14.62 27.72 21.91
C SER A 327 -13.88 26.59 22.63
N TYR A 328 -14.07 25.31 22.26
CA TYR A 328 -13.23 24.22 22.78
C TYR A 328 -11.84 24.27 22.14
N LYS A 329 -10.82 24.53 22.96
CA LYS A 329 -9.42 24.66 22.55
C LYS A 329 -8.56 23.42 22.79
N GLY A 330 -9.14 22.35 23.32
CA GLY A 330 -8.43 21.10 23.54
C GLY A 330 -8.18 20.34 22.23
N LYS A 331 -7.39 19.29 22.32
CA LYS A 331 -7.24 18.31 21.25
C LYS A 331 -8.56 17.59 20.95
N LYS A 332 -8.83 17.31 19.68
CA LYS A 332 -10.08 16.71 19.16
C LYS A 332 -9.73 15.56 18.21
N PRO A 333 -10.40 14.39 18.27
CA PRO A 333 -10.39 13.44 17.15
C PRO A 333 -11.11 14.03 15.93
N ASP A 334 -10.95 13.42 14.75
CA ASP A 334 -11.65 13.86 13.54
C ASP A 334 -13.15 13.51 13.57
N TYR A 335 -13.49 12.26 13.96
CA TYR A 335 -14.87 11.76 13.92
C TYR A 335 -15.24 10.96 15.16
N ALA A 336 -16.54 10.88 15.45
CA ALA A 336 -17.09 9.93 16.42
C ALA A 336 -18.29 9.16 15.85
N ILE A 337 -18.41 7.88 16.20
CA ILE A 337 -19.64 7.10 15.99
C ILE A 337 -20.25 6.80 17.35
N ILE A 338 -21.53 7.15 17.52
CA ILE A 338 -22.34 6.75 18.67
C ILE A 338 -23.02 5.42 18.34
N ASP A 339 -22.69 4.40 19.13
CA ASP A 339 -23.27 3.06 19.04
C ASP A 339 -23.80 2.65 20.43
N GLY A 340 -25.11 2.84 20.63
CA GLY A 340 -25.75 2.62 21.92
C GLY A 340 -25.14 3.50 23.03
N SER A 341 -24.53 2.86 24.03
CA SER A 341 -23.85 3.53 25.15
C SER A 341 -22.35 3.76 24.93
N LEU A 342 -21.82 3.33 23.78
CA LEU A 342 -20.41 3.38 23.43
C LEU A 342 -20.16 4.47 22.38
N VAL A 343 -19.02 5.16 22.51
CA VAL A 343 -18.55 6.14 21.51
C VAL A 343 -17.25 5.63 20.90
N ILE A 344 -17.23 5.41 19.59
CA ILE A 344 -16.01 5.08 18.85
C ILE A 344 -15.41 6.40 18.35
N LEU A 345 -14.19 6.71 18.74
CA LEU A 345 -13.48 7.94 18.37
C LEU A 345 -12.44 7.63 17.29
N PHE A 346 -12.47 8.36 16.18
CA PHE A 346 -11.59 8.15 15.05
C PHE A 346 -10.60 9.31 14.90
N GLU A 347 -9.32 8.97 14.79
CA GLU A 347 -8.26 9.86 14.33
C GLU A 347 -7.72 9.35 13.00
N CYS A 348 -7.57 10.23 12.01
CA CYS A 348 -7.12 9.92 10.66
C CYS A 348 -5.69 10.41 10.47
N LYS A 349 -4.76 9.51 10.18
CA LYS A 349 -3.37 9.87 9.91
C LYS A 349 -2.91 9.29 8.58
N ALA A 350 -2.57 10.16 7.63
CA ALA A 350 -1.88 9.78 6.39
C ALA A 350 -0.37 9.54 6.65
N ILE A 351 -0.07 8.72 7.65
CA ILE A 351 1.29 8.37 8.09
C ILE A 351 1.82 7.15 7.35
N LYS A 352 3.14 7.02 7.34
CA LYS A 352 3.83 5.87 6.74
C LYS A 352 5.11 5.56 7.51
N PHE A 353 5.48 4.29 7.57
CA PHE A 353 6.83 3.92 7.99
C PHE A 353 7.86 4.46 7.01
N ARG A 354 8.89 5.09 7.58
CA ARG A 354 10.07 5.55 6.84
C ARG A 354 10.76 4.37 6.19
N LYS A 355 11.53 4.64 5.12
CA LYS A 355 12.30 3.63 4.41
C LYS A 355 13.13 2.78 5.38
N ASP A 356 13.92 3.42 6.23
CA ASP A 356 14.87 2.72 7.10
C ASP A 356 14.15 1.95 8.21
N ALA A 357 12.96 2.41 8.63
CA ALA A 357 12.06 1.63 9.50
C ALA A 357 11.56 0.35 8.81
N LYS A 358 11.14 0.43 7.54
CA LYS A 358 10.67 -0.75 6.77
C LYS A 358 11.80 -1.74 6.45
N THR A 359 13.04 -1.29 6.26
CA THR A 359 14.17 -2.13 5.83
C THR A 359 15.06 -2.60 6.96
N MET A 360 15.46 -1.71 7.87
CA MET A 360 16.36 -2.03 8.99
C MET A 360 15.60 -2.32 10.28
N ALA A 361 14.46 -1.65 10.48
CA ALA A 361 13.65 -1.75 11.70
C ALA A 361 14.51 -1.70 12.97
N THR A 362 15.46 -0.78 13.04
CA THR A 362 16.12 -0.50 14.32
C THR A 362 15.11 0.18 15.23
N GLU A 363 15.28 0.00 16.54
CA GLU A 363 14.38 0.59 17.52
C GLU A 363 14.22 2.11 17.30
N GLU A 364 15.33 2.80 17.08
CA GLU A 364 15.35 4.24 16.79
C GLU A 364 14.49 4.61 15.56
N GLU A 365 14.62 3.88 14.46
CA GLU A 365 13.88 4.19 13.23
C GLU A 365 12.39 3.85 13.33
N ILE A 366 12.05 2.80 14.08
CA ILE A 366 10.66 2.46 14.41
C ILE A 366 10.05 3.59 15.25
N ASN A 367 10.72 4.01 16.33
CA ASN A 367 10.22 5.04 17.24
C ASN A 367 10.00 6.39 16.55
N LYS A 368 10.87 6.76 15.60
CA LYS A 368 10.69 7.96 14.77
C LYS A 368 9.36 7.97 14.00
N THR A 369 8.86 6.80 13.60
CA THR A 369 7.55 6.69 12.94
C THR A 369 6.41 6.57 13.96
N LEU A 370 6.61 5.79 15.03
CA LEU A 370 5.58 5.56 16.03
C LEU A 370 5.18 6.81 16.79
N ASN A 371 6.02 7.85 16.86
CA ASN A 371 5.64 9.12 17.45
C ASN A 371 4.32 9.67 16.90
N ASP A 372 4.08 9.61 15.59
CA ASP A 372 2.83 10.10 14.99
C ASP A 372 1.62 9.23 15.37
N VAL A 373 1.83 7.91 15.53
CA VAL A 373 0.81 6.96 16.01
C VAL A 373 0.46 7.25 17.47
N ILE A 374 1.50 7.39 18.31
CA ILE A 374 1.39 7.67 19.73
C ILE A 374 0.67 9.01 19.95
N ASP A 375 1.02 10.03 19.18
CA ASP A 375 0.41 11.36 19.29
C ASP A 375 -1.09 11.32 18.92
N GLY A 376 -1.48 10.51 17.92
CA GLY A 376 -2.89 10.28 17.58
C GLY A 376 -3.67 9.56 18.69
N ILE A 377 -3.10 8.52 19.30
CA ILE A 377 -3.74 7.82 20.43
C ILE A 377 -3.84 8.75 21.65
N GLN A 378 -2.79 9.52 21.93
CA GLN A 378 -2.77 10.49 23.02
C GLN A 378 -3.83 11.59 22.84
N GLN A 379 -4.04 12.06 21.60
CA GLN A 379 -5.09 13.02 21.25
C GLN A 379 -6.48 12.49 21.60
N ILE A 380 -6.76 11.21 21.31
CA ILE A 380 -8.02 10.56 21.66
C ILE A 380 -8.16 10.37 23.18
N ASP A 381 -7.11 9.96 23.88
CA ASP A 381 -7.12 9.78 25.34
C ASP A 381 -7.36 11.10 26.08
N GLU A 382 -6.73 12.19 25.64
CA GLU A 382 -6.96 13.55 26.17
C GLU A 382 -8.42 13.98 25.97
N PHE A 383 -8.96 13.80 24.76
CA PHE A 383 -10.36 14.10 24.48
C PHE A 383 -11.33 13.26 25.33
N THR A 384 -11.04 11.98 25.52
CA THR A 384 -11.82 11.06 26.35
C THR A 384 -11.86 11.53 27.80
N LYS A 385 -10.70 11.89 28.37
CA LYS A 385 -10.59 12.46 29.72
C LYS A 385 -11.41 13.74 29.85
N ASN A 386 -11.36 14.62 28.85
CA ASN A 386 -12.12 15.87 28.83
C ASN A 386 -13.63 15.62 28.78
N CYS A 387 -14.09 14.65 27.99
CA CYS A 387 -15.50 14.23 27.98
C CYS A 387 -15.93 13.66 29.33
N GLN A 388 -15.11 12.78 29.92
CA GLN A 388 -15.41 12.15 31.22
C GLN A 388 -15.41 13.14 32.39
N ALA A 389 -14.62 14.22 32.29
CA ALA A 389 -14.63 15.34 33.24
C ALA A 389 -15.82 16.30 33.05
N ASN A 390 -16.70 16.04 32.07
CA ASN A 390 -17.83 16.90 31.68
C ASN A 390 -17.40 18.36 31.47
N LEU A 391 -16.27 18.58 30.77
CA LEU A 391 -15.82 19.94 30.49
C LEU A 391 -16.87 20.70 29.67
N PRO A 392 -16.97 22.04 29.85
CA PRO A 392 -17.85 22.86 29.02
C PRO A 392 -17.60 22.60 27.53
N ASN A 393 -18.68 22.64 26.74
CA ASN A 393 -18.70 22.43 25.29
C ASN A 393 -18.57 20.98 24.81
N LEU A 394 -18.49 20.02 25.74
CA LEU A 394 -18.52 18.58 25.43
C LEU A 394 -19.81 17.89 25.90
N GLN A 395 -20.87 18.66 26.22
CA GLN A 395 -22.08 18.14 26.88
C GLN A 395 -22.80 17.05 26.08
N LYS A 396 -22.61 17.05 24.74
CA LYS A 396 -23.13 15.99 23.85
C LYS A 396 -22.61 14.59 24.24
N PHE A 397 -21.46 14.52 24.92
CA PHE A 397 -20.81 13.28 25.32
C PHE A 397 -21.02 12.88 26.79
N ASP A 398 -21.57 13.75 27.64
CA ASP A 398 -21.66 13.55 29.11
C ASP A 398 -22.32 12.22 29.52
N LYS A 399 -23.30 11.78 28.71
CA LYS A 399 -24.07 10.56 28.96
C LYS A 399 -23.31 9.26 28.64
N TYR A 400 -22.20 9.32 27.91
CA TYR A 400 -21.41 8.15 27.55
C TYR A 400 -20.25 7.96 28.51
N LYS A 401 -19.96 6.69 28.82
CA LYS A 401 -18.86 6.32 29.72
C LYS A 401 -17.81 5.42 29.06
N ILE A 402 -18.17 4.78 27.96
CA ILE A 402 -17.31 3.85 27.23
C ILE A 402 -16.88 4.53 25.94
N PHE A 403 -15.57 4.68 25.77
CA PHE A 403 -14.95 5.28 24.58
C PHE A 403 -13.96 4.29 23.99
N LYS A 404 -14.02 4.06 22.68
CA LYS A 404 -13.13 3.14 21.96
C LYS A 404 -12.25 3.95 20.99
N PRO A 405 -10.92 4.01 21.17
CA PRO A 405 -10.02 4.70 20.26
C PRO A 405 -9.80 3.91 18.99
N VAL A 406 -9.92 4.55 17.83
CA VAL A 406 -9.56 3.98 16.53
C VAL A 406 -8.70 4.97 15.76
N LEU A 407 -7.52 4.54 15.34
CA LEU A 407 -6.66 5.30 14.45
C LEU A 407 -6.78 4.72 13.03
N ILE A 408 -7.15 5.54 12.06
CA ILE A 408 -7.24 5.14 10.65
C ILE A 408 -5.99 5.61 9.91
N THR A 409 -5.28 4.68 9.26
CA THR A 409 -4.06 4.96 8.50
C THR A 409 -4.27 4.82 7.00
N PHE A 410 -3.57 5.65 6.21
CA PHE A 410 -3.71 5.57 4.74
C PHE A 410 -3.00 4.34 4.13
N GLU A 411 -1.91 3.89 4.74
CA GLU A 411 -1.19 2.66 4.39
C GLU A 411 -1.45 1.56 5.41
N ASP A 412 -1.16 0.32 5.02
CA ASP A 412 -1.14 -0.81 5.94
C ASP A 412 0.03 -0.70 6.92
N PHE A 413 -0.28 -0.85 8.20
CA PHE A 413 0.70 -0.96 9.27
C PHE A 413 0.76 -2.43 9.69
N TYR A 414 1.49 -3.25 8.93
CA TYR A 414 1.57 -4.69 9.21
C TYR A 414 2.04 -4.97 10.63
N LEU A 415 1.37 -5.92 11.27
CA LEU A 415 1.63 -6.37 12.65
C LEU A 415 1.33 -5.32 13.73
N ILE A 416 0.88 -4.10 13.42
CA ILE A 416 0.73 -3.03 14.43
C ILE A 416 -0.24 -3.38 15.57
N ASN A 417 -1.24 -4.22 15.29
CA ASN A 417 -2.21 -4.69 16.26
C ASN A 417 -1.84 -6.05 16.87
N ASP A 418 -0.71 -6.65 16.51
CA ASP A 418 -0.27 -7.89 17.14
C ASP A 418 0.15 -7.64 18.60
N TYR A 419 0.05 -8.66 19.44
CA TYR A 419 0.32 -8.57 20.87
C TYR A 419 1.69 -7.94 21.20
N PHE A 420 2.76 -8.32 20.50
CA PHE A 420 4.11 -7.81 20.77
C PHE A 420 4.27 -6.35 20.36
N PHE A 421 3.72 -5.95 19.20
CA PHE A 421 3.78 -4.56 18.76
C PHE A 421 2.91 -3.66 19.65
N ARG A 422 1.72 -4.15 20.05
CA ARG A 422 0.85 -3.47 21.01
C ARG A 422 1.52 -3.30 22.37
N ASP A 423 2.14 -4.35 22.94
CA ASP A 423 2.88 -4.24 24.20
C ASP A 423 4.01 -3.20 24.11
N TYR A 424 4.70 -3.16 22.98
CA TYR A 424 5.74 -2.17 22.72
C TYR A 424 5.18 -0.74 22.71
N ILE A 425 4.13 -0.46 21.93
CA ILE A 425 3.48 0.86 21.88
C ILE A 425 2.91 1.25 23.27
N ASN A 426 2.31 0.31 23.99
CA ASN A 426 1.72 0.54 25.30
C ASN A 426 2.75 0.99 26.34
N LYS A 427 4.03 0.60 26.22
CA LYS A 427 5.11 1.11 27.07
C LYS A 427 5.31 2.62 26.85
N PHE A 428 5.39 3.08 25.60
CA PHE A 428 5.49 4.51 25.29
C PHE A 428 4.26 5.30 25.71
N LEU A 429 3.06 4.74 25.52
CA LEU A 429 1.82 5.38 25.95
C LEU A 429 1.79 5.58 27.47
N LYS A 430 2.23 4.57 28.25
CA LYS A 430 2.37 4.69 29.72
C LYS A 430 3.32 5.81 30.11
N GLU A 431 4.48 5.92 29.46
CA GLU A 431 5.45 6.99 29.71
C GLU A 431 4.88 8.39 29.41
N LYS A 432 3.97 8.50 28.44
CA LYS A 432 3.24 9.74 28.12
C LYS A 432 1.97 9.98 28.96
N GLY A 433 1.69 9.15 29.96
CA GLY A 433 0.53 9.30 30.84
C GLY A 433 -0.82 8.96 30.19
N VAL A 434 -0.80 8.23 29.07
CA VAL A 434 -2.01 7.70 28.43
C VAL A 434 -2.52 6.52 29.26
N SER A 435 -3.83 6.52 29.51
CA SER A 435 -4.50 5.50 30.34
C SER A 435 -5.33 4.51 29.51
N CYS A 436 -5.71 4.87 28.29
CA CYS A 436 -6.48 4.01 27.40
C CYS A 436 -5.56 3.10 26.55
N PHE A 437 -5.64 1.79 26.75
CA PHE A 437 -4.85 0.78 26.01
C PHE A 437 -5.68 -0.05 25.03
N ASP A 438 -6.98 0.19 24.96
CA ASP A 438 -7.92 -0.56 24.11
C ASP A 438 -8.08 0.08 22.73
N TRP A 439 -7.01 0.72 22.23
CA TRP A 439 -6.98 1.34 20.91
C TRP A 439 -6.97 0.29 19.80
N GLN A 440 -7.50 0.62 18.62
CA GLN A 440 -7.35 -0.17 17.40
C GLN A 440 -6.72 0.70 16.31
N ILE A 441 -5.84 0.14 15.50
CA ILE A 441 -5.34 0.81 14.29
C ILE A 441 -5.90 0.06 13.09
N LEU A 442 -6.55 0.75 12.17
CA LEU A 442 -7.05 0.15 10.93
C LEU A 442 -6.46 0.89 9.73
N SER A 443 -6.01 0.16 8.72
CA SER A 443 -5.75 0.79 7.42
C SER A 443 -7.07 1.18 6.76
N ILE A 444 -7.01 2.14 5.84
CA ILE A 444 -8.18 2.50 5.03
C ILE A 444 -8.65 1.31 4.18
N GLY A 445 -7.76 0.41 3.78
CA GLY A 445 -8.13 -0.82 3.09
C GLY A 445 -8.95 -1.75 4.00
N GLU A 446 -8.51 -1.94 5.23
CA GLU A 446 -9.25 -2.74 6.23
C GLU A 446 -10.65 -2.15 6.50
N LEU A 447 -10.76 -0.82 6.62
CA LEU A 447 -12.07 -0.17 6.80
C LEU A 447 -12.99 -0.34 5.58
N GLU A 448 -12.45 -0.26 4.36
CA GLU A 448 -13.18 -0.50 3.12
C GLU A 448 -13.63 -1.96 2.95
N GLU A 449 -12.87 -2.92 3.47
CA GLU A 449 -13.23 -4.34 3.48
C GLU A 449 -14.32 -4.65 4.50
N LEU A 450 -14.35 -3.93 5.63
CA LEU A 450 -15.43 -4.06 6.62
C LEU A 450 -16.74 -3.42 6.15
N GLN A 451 -16.68 -2.33 5.38
CA GLN A 451 -17.85 -1.51 5.01
C GLN A 451 -19.06 -2.31 4.47
N PRO A 452 -18.90 -3.26 3.53
CA PRO A 452 -20.04 -4.03 3.01
C PRO A 452 -20.80 -4.77 4.10
N HIS A 453 -20.08 -5.30 5.10
CA HIS A 453 -20.66 -6.03 6.21
C HIS A 453 -21.35 -5.10 7.21
N LEU A 454 -20.71 -3.96 7.51
CA LEU A 454 -21.27 -2.94 8.41
C LEU A 454 -22.59 -2.38 7.86
N SER A 455 -22.66 -2.15 6.55
CA SER A 455 -23.87 -1.66 5.86
C SER A 455 -25.08 -2.62 5.95
N GLN A 456 -24.88 -3.86 6.40
CA GLN A 456 -25.94 -4.84 6.65
C GLN A 456 -26.44 -4.84 8.11
N GLY A 457 -26.08 -3.80 8.89
CA GLY A 457 -26.47 -3.68 10.29
C GLY A 457 -25.55 -4.45 11.24
N ILE A 458 -24.35 -4.86 10.79
CA ILE A 458 -23.31 -5.29 11.72
C ILE A 458 -22.71 -4.05 12.35
N HIS A 459 -22.84 -3.93 13.67
CA HIS A 459 -22.31 -2.81 14.42
C HIS A 459 -20.77 -2.83 14.45
N LEU A 460 -20.15 -1.67 14.20
CA LEU A 460 -18.69 -1.55 14.24
C LEU A 460 -18.13 -1.82 15.63
N SER A 461 -18.86 -1.52 16.70
CA SER A 461 -18.45 -1.86 18.07
C SER A 461 -18.24 -3.37 18.26
N GLN A 462 -19.12 -4.19 17.67
CA GLN A 462 -19.00 -5.65 17.69
C GLN A 462 -17.74 -6.11 16.94
N VAL A 463 -17.48 -5.54 15.76
CA VAL A 463 -16.28 -5.86 14.97
C VAL A 463 -15.01 -5.50 15.73
N LEU A 464 -14.96 -4.33 16.35
CA LEU A 464 -13.81 -3.89 17.15
C LEU A 464 -13.59 -4.78 18.37
N GLN A 465 -14.65 -5.33 18.97
CA GLN A 465 -14.55 -6.30 20.06
C GLN A 465 -13.99 -7.64 19.56
N ASP A 466 -14.44 -8.13 18.40
CA ASP A 466 -13.94 -9.38 17.82
C ASP A 466 -12.43 -9.28 17.48
N LEU A 467 -11.99 -8.11 17.00
CA LEU A 467 -10.57 -7.81 16.70
C LEU A 467 -9.66 -7.82 17.93
N GLU A 468 -10.19 -7.78 19.15
CA GLU A 468 -9.38 -7.95 20.36
C GLU A 468 -8.91 -9.40 20.55
N GLN A 469 -9.60 -10.36 19.94
CA GLN A 469 -9.39 -11.80 20.15
C GLN A 469 -9.02 -12.56 18.88
N LYS A 470 -9.23 -11.96 17.71
CA LYS A 470 -9.08 -12.60 16.40
C LYS A 470 -8.22 -11.74 15.48
N THR A 471 -7.60 -12.37 14.48
CA THR A 471 -6.93 -11.59 13.42
C THR A 471 -7.98 -10.91 12.54
N PHE A 472 -7.58 -9.85 11.84
CA PHE A 472 -8.48 -9.16 10.90
C PHE A 472 -9.08 -10.12 9.87
N ASN A 473 -8.29 -11.04 9.33
CA ASN A 473 -8.77 -12.00 8.34
C ASN A 473 -9.79 -12.98 8.93
N ASP A 474 -9.59 -13.47 10.16
CA ASP A 474 -10.55 -14.36 10.82
C ASP A 474 -11.88 -13.63 11.05
N VAL A 475 -11.84 -12.36 11.46
CA VAL A 475 -13.04 -11.52 11.62
C VAL A 475 -13.73 -11.31 10.27
N LEU A 476 -12.98 -11.04 9.21
CA LEU A 476 -13.53 -10.85 7.87
C LEU A 476 -14.17 -12.13 7.32
N GLU A 477 -13.57 -13.29 7.57
CA GLU A 477 -14.13 -14.60 7.21
C GLU A 477 -15.46 -14.86 7.93
N ASP A 478 -15.52 -14.60 9.24
CA ASP A 478 -16.74 -14.71 10.04
C ASP A 478 -17.84 -13.76 9.55
N LEU A 479 -17.48 -12.50 9.25
CA LEU A 479 -18.39 -11.51 8.69
C LEU A 479 -18.92 -11.91 7.31
N THR A 480 -18.05 -12.44 6.46
CA THR A 480 -18.41 -12.97 5.13
C THR A 480 -19.37 -14.14 5.27
N ALA A 481 -19.09 -15.08 6.17
CA ALA A 481 -19.99 -16.21 6.44
C ALA A 481 -21.37 -15.76 6.97
N LYS A 482 -21.39 -14.73 7.83
CA LYS A 482 -22.62 -14.20 8.43
C LYS A 482 -23.48 -13.40 7.46
N THR A 483 -22.85 -12.56 6.65
CA THR A 483 -23.56 -11.57 5.80
C THR A 483 -23.68 -12.01 4.34
N GLN A 484 -22.84 -12.96 3.91
CA GLN A 484 -22.67 -13.37 2.51
C GLN A 484 -22.28 -12.21 1.58
N LYS A 485 -21.76 -11.12 2.15
CA LYS A 485 -21.31 -9.93 1.43
C LYS A 485 -19.88 -10.08 0.97
N THR A 486 -19.58 -9.44 -0.14
CA THR A 486 -18.26 -9.41 -0.74
C THR A 486 -17.88 -7.98 -1.09
N TYR A 487 -16.67 -7.79 -1.63
CA TYR A 487 -16.25 -6.50 -2.17
C TYR A 487 -17.20 -5.90 -3.22
N LYS A 488 -18.01 -6.73 -3.91
CA LYS A 488 -18.99 -6.29 -4.90
C LYS A 488 -20.17 -5.54 -4.27
N ASP A 489 -20.41 -5.75 -2.98
CA ASP A 489 -21.47 -5.07 -2.23
C ASP A 489 -21.00 -3.73 -1.64
N SER A 490 -19.75 -3.34 -1.89
CA SER A 490 -19.24 -2.06 -1.40
C SER A 490 -19.76 -0.87 -2.19
N PHE A 491 -19.87 0.28 -1.53
CA PHE A 491 -20.07 1.57 -2.18
C PHE A 491 -18.98 1.91 -3.22
N LEU A 492 -17.81 1.29 -3.13
CA LEU A 492 -16.72 1.44 -4.11
C LEU A 492 -16.92 0.65 -5.40
N TYR A 493 -17.78 -0.37 -5.39
CA TYR A 493 -18.00 -1.23 -6.56
C TYR A 493 -18.71 -0.48 -7.71
N PRO A 494 -19.77 0.31 -7.48
CA PRO A 494 -20.34 1.16 -8.54
C PRO A 494 -19.31 2.13 -9.14
N LYS A 495 -18.36 2.65 -8.36
CA LYS A 495 -17.25 3.49 -8.86
C LYS A 495 -16.27 2.73 -9.75
N GLN A 496 -16.15 1.42 -9.54
CA GLN A 496 -15.41 0.54 -10.42
C GLN A 496 -16.20 0.24 -11.71
N GLU A 497 -17.53 0.15 -11.65
CA GLU A 497 -18.40 0.05 -12.84
C GLU A 497 -18.35 1.33 -13.70
N GLU A 498 -18.38 2.51 -13.07
CA GLU A 498 -18.18 3.82 -13.73
C GLU A 498 -16.84 3.88 -14.49
N LEU A 499 -15.83 3.08 -14.10
CA LEU A 499 -14.58 3.00 -14.85
C LEU A 499 -14.79 2.32 -16.21
N TYR A 500 -15.60 1.27 -16.31
CA TYR A 500 -15.94 0.66 -17.61
C TYR A 500 -16.69 1.64 -18.50
N GLN A 501 -17.62 2.41 -17.93
CA GLN A 501 -18.35 3.45 -18.64
C GLN A 501 -17.43 4.57 -19.14
N ARG A 502 -16.48 5.05 -18.31
CA ARG A 502 -15.46 6.04 -18.72
C ARG A 502 -14.54 5.53 -19.82
N LEU A 503 -14.31 4.22 -19.85
CA LEU A 503 -13.58 3.54 -20.91
C LEU A 503 -14.42 3.34 -22.18
N GLY A 504 -15.73 3.64 -22.17
CA GLY A 504 -16.61 3.42 -23.33
C GLY A 504 -16.91 1.94 -23.61
N ILE A 505 -16.74 1.07 -22.61
CA ILE A 505 -17.05 -0.35 -22.70
C ILE A 505 -18.55 -0.51 -22.35
N PRO A 506 -19.39 -1.07 -23.24
CA PRO A 506 -20.80 -1.31 -22.93
C PRO A 506 -20.95 -2.30 -21.77
N ASP A 507 -22.01 -2.12 -20.97
CA ASP A 507 -22.36 -2.99 -19.83
C ASP A 507 -22.52 -4.47 -20.20
#